data_AF-A0A2Z3JBD8-F1
#
_entry.id   AF-A0A2Z3JBD8-F1
#
_cell.length_a   1.000
_cell.length_b   1.000
_cell.length_c   1.000
_cell.angle_alpha   90.00
_cell.angle_beta   90.00
_cell.angle_gamma   90.00
#
_symmetry.space_group_name_H-M   'P 1'
#
loop_
_entity.id
_entity.type
_entity.pdbx_description
1 polymer ?
#
loop_
_entity_poly.entity_id
_entity_poly.type
_entity_poly.pdbx_seq_one_letter_code
_entity_poly.pdbx_strand_id
1 'polypeptide(L)'
;MNKTAVCLLLSFGLSVAAAAPFTTPNSFTAGTQIKSAMMNENFQAIQTELRRLSFSAFIHTAAGGSYVSCIDNPLTNGDPNAIVNFSHRWTSVYYSSPFGIYYNGSKWCIFSEVTSQTIAAGTKFNVVVYK
;
A
#
# COMPACT_ATOMS: atom_id res chain seq x y z
N MET A 1 -45.72 11.73 21.83
CA MET A 1 -44.24 11.64 21.87
C MET A 1 -43.77 10.87 20.64
N ASN A 2 -43.50 11.56 19.52
CA ASN A 2 -42.93 10.94 18.32
C ASN A 2 -41.46 11.34 18.23
N LYS A 3 -40.56 10.38 18.44
CA LYS A 3 -39.12 10.55 18.19
C LYS A 3 -38.85 10.21 16.73
N THR A 4 -38.75 11.23 15.88
CA THR A 4 -38.26 11.07 14.50
C THR A 4 -36.73 10.93 14.57
N ALA A 5 -36.21 9.73 14.34
CA ALA A 5 -34.79 9.49 14.23
C ALA A 5 -34.30 9.97 12.86
N VAL A 6 -33.56 11.08 12.82
CA VAL A 6 -32.83 11.52 11.64
C VAL A 6 -31.56 10.66 11.55
N CYS A 7 -31.57 9.68 10.65
CA CYS A 7 -30.38 8.90 10.31
C CYS A 7 -29.53 9.72 9.35
N LEU A 8 -28.50 10.39 9.87
CA LEU A 8 -27.54 11.15 9.08
C LEU A 8 -26.55 10.16 8.44
N LEU A 9 -26.81 9.76 7.19
CA LEU A 9 -25.85 9.00 6.40
C LEU A 9 -24.71 9.93 5.98
N LEU A 10 -23.62 9.96 6.75
CA LEU A 10 -22.35 10.56 6.34
C LEU A 10 -21.70 9.63 5.31
N SER A 11 -21.92 9.93 4.03
CA SER A 11 -21.15 9.31 2.95
C SER A 11 -19.73 9.87 2.97
N PHE A 12 -18.78 9.11 3.53
CA PHE A 12 -17.35 9.39 3.36
C PHE A 12 -16.94 8.98 1.94
N GLY A 13 -16.88 9.94 1.03
CA GLY A 13 -16.19 9.77 -0.24
C GLY A 13 -14.69 9.71 0.00
N LEU A 14 -14.08 8.52 -0.05
CA LEU A 14 -12.64 8.39 -0.13
C LEU A 14 -12.22 8.78 -1.55
N SER A 15 -11.88 10.05 -1.77
CA SER A 15 -11.18 10.43 -3.00
C SER A 15 -9.73 9.96 -2.87
N VAL A 16 -9.30 9.07 -3.77
CA VAL A 16 -7.87 8.84 -3.99
C VAL A 16 -7.32 10.11 -4.62
N ALA A 17 -6.81 11.02 -3.80
CA ALA A 17 -6.01 12.12 -4.31
C ALA A 17 -4.77 11.50 -4.95
N ALA A 18 -4.62 11.65 -6.27
CA ALA A 18 -3.37 11.34 -6.93
C ALA A 18 -2.27 12.13 -6.21
N ALA A 19 -1.22 11.44 -5.74
CA ALA A 19 -0.09 12.10 -5.12
C ALA A 19 0.43 13.20 -6.06
N ALA A 20 0.62 14.42 -5.54
CA ALA A 20 1.12 15.51 -6.35
C ALA A 20 2.46 15.11 -6.99
N PRO A 21 2.69 15.42 -8.28
CA PRO A 21 3.93 15.03 -8.95
C PRO A 21 5.12 15.68 -8.24
N PHE A 22 6.21 14.93 -8.10
CA PHE A 22 7.47 15.43 -7.57
C PHE A 22 7.93 16.66 -8.36
N THR A 23 8.21 17.76 -7.66
CA THR A 23 8.71 19.00 -8.26
C THR A 23 10.10 19.32 -7.72
N THR A 24 11.06 19.54 -8.62
CA THR A 24 12.32 20.22 -8.27
C THR A 24 12.12 21.73 -8.32
N PRO A 25 12.37 22.47 -7.24
CA PRO A 25 12.23 23.93 -7.21
C PRO A 25 13.07 24.65 -8.27
N ASN A 26 14.25 24.12 -8.62
CA ASN A 26 15.19 24.75 -9.54
C ASN A 26 15.48 23.86 -10.76
N SER A 27 15.39 24.43 -11.96
CA SER A 27 15.88 23.84 -13.23
C SER A 27 17.13 24.57 -13.72
N PHE A 28 18.10 23.86 -14.30
CA PHE A 28 19.37 24.44 -14.73
C PHE A 28 19.48 24.52 -16.26
N THR A 29 20.01 25.64 -16.77
CA THR A 29 20.29 25.83 -18.21
C THR A 29 21.79 25.84 -18.45
N ALA A 30 22.22 25.25 -19.57
CA ALA A 30 23.63 25.22 -19.96
C ALA A 30 24.22 26.64 -20.04
N GLY A 31 25.47 26.79 -19.60
CA GLY A 31 26.18 28.08 -19.60
C GLY A 31 25.89 29.01 -18.42
N THR A 32 24.97 28.64 -17.53
CA THR A 32 24.70 29.39 -16.29
C THR A 32 25.44 28.79 -15.10
N GLN A 33 25.97 29.63 -14.21
CA GLN A 33 26.59 29.17 -12.97
C GLN A 33 25.53 28.58 -12.03
N ILE A 34 25.72 27.35 -11.61
CA ILE A 34 24.88 26.68 -10.60
C ILE A 34 25.43 27.02 -9.22
N LYS A 35 24.58 27.60 -8.35
CA LYS A 35 24.95 27.91 -6.97
C LYS A 35 24.71 26.71 -6.06
N SER A 36 25.57 26.51 -5.06
CA SER A 36 25.41 25.45 -4.05
C SER A 36 24.07 25.55 -3.29
N ALA A 37 23.58 26.77 -3.04
CA ALA A 37 22.28 27.00 -2.41
C ALA A 37 21.12 26.38 -3.21
N MET A 38 21.09 26.55 -4.54
CA MET A 38 20.03 26.00 -5.41
C MET A 38 20.04 24.46 -5.42
N MET A 39 21.23 23.86 -5.37
CA MET A 39 21.37 22.40 -5.25
C MET A 39 20.84 21.93 -3.89
N ASN A 40 21.20 22.61 -2.80
CA ASN A 40 20.73 22.27 -1.46
C ASN A 40 19.20 22.38 -1.34
N GLU A 41 18.58 23.38 -1.97
CA GLU A 41 17.12 23.52 -2.04
C GLU A 41 16.47 22.34 -2.78
N ASN A 42 17.01 21.95 -3.94
CA ASN A 42 16.52 20.77 -4.66
C ASN A 42 16.67 19.49 -3.83
N PHE A 43 17.79 19.31 -3.13
CA PHE A 43 17.98 18.16 -2.24
C PHE A 43 17.03 18.15 -1.05
N GLN A 44 16.74 19.31 -0.46
CA GLN A 44 15.76 19.42 0.63
C GLN A 44 14.34 19.12 0.17
N ALA A 45 13.97 19.55 -1.05
CA ALA A 45 12.69 19.20 -1.66
C ALA A 45 12.55 17.68 -1.82
N ILE A 46 13.58 17.00 -2.35
CA ILE A 46 13.62 15.53 -2.47
C ILE A 46 13.50 14.86 -1.11
N GLN A 47 14.24 15.32 -0.10
CA GLN A 47 14.14 14.77 1.26
C GLN A 47 12.75 14.94 1.88
N THR A 48 12.08 16.06 1.59
CA THR A 48 10.74 16.33 2.08
C THR A 48 9.73 15.38 1.45
N GLU A 49 9.79 15.19 0.13
CA GLU A 49 8.91 14.27 -0.59
C GLU A 49 9.15 12.81 -0.19
N LEU A 50 10.41 12.39 -0.03
CA LEU A 50 10.73 11.05 0.49
C LEU A 50 10.20 10.82 1.92
N ARG A 51 10.15 11.87 2.76
CA ARG A 51 9.56 11.77 4.10
C ARG A 51 8.03 11.76 4.09
N ARG A 52 7.39 12.23 3.02
CA ARG A 52 5.93 12.14 2.84
C ARG A 52 5.48 10.73 2.47
N LEU A 53 6.37 9.91 1.91
CA LEU A 53 6.11 8.48 1.73
C LEU A 53 5.85 7.85 3.10
N SER A 54 4.59 7.65 3.39
CA SER A 54 4.13 7.03 4.61
C SER A 54 4.08 5.53 4.36
N PHE A 55 4.75 4.76 5.21
CA PHE A 55 4.56 3.31 5.22
C PHE A 55 3.62 2.96 6.36
N SER A 56 2.66 2.10 6.06
CA SER A 56 1.79 1.50 7.06
C SER A 56 1.97 -0.01 7.01
N ALA A 57 1.98 -0.65 8.17
CA ALA A 57 2.16 -2.09 8.28
C ALA A 57 1.01 -2.72 9.07
N PHE A 58 0.55 -3.88 8.63
CA PHE A 58 -0.48 -4.66 9.33
C PHE A 58 -0.28 -6.16 9.07
N ILE A 59 -1.02 -6.99 9.82
CA ILE A 59 -1.00 -8.44 9.66
C ILE A 59 -2.23 -8.86 8.89
N HIS A 60 -2.03 -9.51 7.74
CA HIS A 60 -3.08 -10.22 7.03
C HIS A 60 -3.18 -11.65 7.58
N THR A 61 -4.39 -12.12 7.87
CA THR A 61 -4.63 -13.51 8.28
C THR A 61 -5.50 -14.18 7.24
N ALA A 62 -5.00 -15.27 6.65
CA ALA A 62 -5.73 -16.00 5.62
C ALA A 62 -6.95 -16.71 6.21
N ALA A 63 -8.09 -16.60 5.53
CA ALA A 63 -9.29 -17.38 5.85
C ALA A 63 -9.08 -18.88 5.56
N GLY A 64 -8.18 -19.21 4.63
CA GLY A 64 -7.85 -20.56 4.21
C GLY A 64 -8.77 -21.12 3.13
N GLY A 65 -8.53 -22.37 2.74
CA GLY A 65 -9.39 -23.11 1.79
C GLY A 65 -9.15 -22.80 0.31
N SER A 66 -8.15 -21.98 -0.01
CA SER A 66 -7.70 -21.69 -1.38
C SER A 66 -6.18 -21.50 -1.40
N TYR A 67 -5.57 -21.62 -2.59
CA TYR A 67 -4.18 -21.22 -2.82
C TYR A 67 -4.02 -19.68 -2.92
N VAL A 68 -5.13 -18.94 -2.86
CA VAL A 68 -5.19 -17.46 -2.89
C VAL A 68 -5.83 -16.93 -1.61
N SER A 69 -5.30 -15.82 -1.10
CA SER A 69 -5.81 -15.10 0.07
C SER A 69 -5.79 -13.59 -0.20
N CYS A 70 -6.97 -12.99 -0.30
CA CYS A 70 -7.11 -11.56 -0.58
C CYS A 70 -7.09 -10.73 0.70
N ILE A 71 -6.33 -9.64 0.65
CA ILE A 71 -6.16 -8.69 1.74
C ILE A 71 -7.41 -7.80 1.81
N ASP A 72 -8.03 -7.75 2.98
CA ASP A 72 -9.15 -6.86 3.24
C ASP A 72 -8.72 -5.76 4.20
N ASN A 73 -8.28 -4.63 3.66
CA ASN A 73 -7.79 -3.51 4.45
C ASN A 73 -8.11 -2.17 3.76
N PRO A 74 -8.63 -1.15 4.47
CA PRO A 74 -8.89 0.17 3.90
C PRO A 74 -7.69 0.82 3.22
N LEU A 75 -6.46 0.46 3.61
CA LEU A 75 -5.24 0.98 3.00
C LEU A 75 -4.99 0.43 1.59
N THR A 76 -5.53 -0.73 1.24
CA THR A 76 -5.26 -1.45 -0.03
C THR A 76 -6.51 -1.68 -0.88
N ASN A 77 -7.70 -1.65 -0.28
CA ASN A 77 -8.95 -1.92 -0.98
C ASN A 77 -9.26 -0.80 -2.00
N GLY A 78 -9.62 -1.18 -3.22
CA GLY A 78 -9.97 -0.24 -4.29
C GLY A 78 -8.81 0.59 -4.83
N ASP A 79 -7.57 0.31 -4.39
CA ASP A 79 -6.40 1.10 -4.76
C ASP A 79 -5.37 0.28 -5.55
N PRO A 80 -5.43 0.32 -6.90
CA PRO A 80 -4.44 -0.36 -7.74
C PRO A 80 -3.06 0.33 -7.72
N ASN A 81 -2.94 1.56 -7.21
CA ASN A 81 -1.69 2.31 -7.18
C ASN A 81 -0.91 2.11 -5.87
N ALA A 82 -1.49 1.42 -4.89
CA ALA A 82 -0.81 1.10 -3.64
C ALA A 82 0.40 0.18 -3.90
N ILE A 83 1.57 0.54 -3.37
CA ILE A 83 2.75 -0.34 -3.41
C ILE A 83 2.66 -1.27 -2.21
N VAL A 84 2.35 -2.54 -2.46
CA VAL A 84 2.18 -3.55 -1.41
C VAL A 84 3.35 -4.53 -1.42
N ASN A 85 4.04 -4.65 -0.28
CA ASN A 85 5.04 -5.67 -0.02
C ASN A 85 4.54 -6.58 1.10
N PHE A 86 4.89 -7.86 1.07
CA PHE A 86 4.52 -8.80 2.12
C PHE A 86 5.65 -9.77 2.44
N SER A 87 5.60 -10.33 3.65
CA SER A 87 6.41 -11.48 4.04
C SER A 87 5.56 -12.50 4.77
N HIS A 88 5.85 -13.78 4.58
CA HIS A 88 5.20 -14.84 5.34
C HIS A 88 5.64 -14.78 6.81
N ARG A 89 4.67 -14.73 7.72
CA ARG A 89 4.93 -14.74 9.15
C ARG A 89 4.83 -16.16 9.67
N TRP A 90 5.96 -16.84 9.76
CA TRP A 90 6.01 -18.20 10.27
C TRP A 90 5.80 -18.22 11.79
N THR A 91 4.59 -18.60 12.22
CA THR A 91 4.27 -18.81 13.64
C THR A 91 3.80 -20.23 13.96
N SER A 92 3.27 -20.96 12.98
CA SER A 92 2.69 -22.30 13.19
C SER A 92 2.72 -23.18 11.95
N VAL A 93 2.55 -22.61 10.75
CA VAL A 93 2.57 -23.33 9.47
C VAL A 93 3.77 -22.85 8.66
N TYR A 94 4.64 -23.77 8.25
CA TYR A 94 5.76 -23.49 7.36
C TYR A 94 5.39 -23.82 5.93
N TYR A 95 5.64 -22.88 5.02
CA TYR A 95 5.51 -23.07 3.59
C TYR A 95 6.88 -22.89 2.96
N SER A 96 7.37 -23.93 2.26
CA SER A 96 8.62 -23.89 1.49
C SER A 96 8.44 -23.36 0.07
N SER A 97 7.19 -23.18 -0.37
CA SER A 97 6.84 -22.70 -1.70
C SER A 97 6.87 -21.18 -1.77
N PRO A 98 7.21 -20.60 -2.94
CA PRO A 98 7.16 -19.16 -3.13
C PRO A 98 5.72 -18.66 -3.17
N PHE A 99 5.54 -17.41 -2.72
CA PHE A 99 4.28 -16.68 -2.79
C PHE A 99 4.44 -15.46 -3.69
N GLY A 100 3.39 -15.16 -4.47
CA GLY A 100 3.26 -13.95 -5.25
C GLY A 100 2.16 -13.04 -4.71
N ILE A 101 2.09 -11.82 -5.26
CA ILE A 101 1.01 -10.87 -4.98
C ILE A 101 0.51 -10.24 -6.28
N TYR A 102 -0.80 -10.06 -6.41
CA TYR A 102 -1.42 -9.38 -7.55
C TYR A 102 -2.65 -8.59 -7.13
N TYR A 103 -3.06 -7.62 -7.95
CA TYR A 103 -4.32 -6.90 -7.77
C TYR A 103 -5.42 -7.53 -8.63
N ASN A 104 -6.54 -7.93 -8.02
CA ASN A 104 -7.62 -8.63 -8.73
C ASN A 104 -8.67 -7.68 -9.36
N GLY A 105 -8.42 -6.38 -9.37
CA GLY A 105 -9.38 -5.35 -9.79
C GLY A 105 -10.16 -4.70 -8.64
N SER A 106 -10.09 -5.26 -7.43
CA SER A 106 -10.71 -4.69 -6.23
C SER A 106 -9.82 -4.75 -4.98
N LYS A 107 -9.05 -5.83 -4.82
CA LYS A 107 -8.21 -6.12 -3.67
C LYS A 107 -6.86 -6.67 -4.12
N TRP A 108 -5.84 -6.43 -3.30
CA TRP A 108 -4.56 -7.10 -3.42
C TRP A 108 -4.65 -8.51 -2.83
N CYS A 109 -4.17 -9.52 -3.54
CA CYS A 109 -4.26 -10.91 -3.14
C CYS A 109 -2.89 -11.58 -3.18
N ILE A 110 -2.58 -12.31 -2.11
CA ILE A 110 -1.39 -13.16 -2.00
C ILE A 110 -1.77 -14.56 -2.48
N PHE A 111 -0.96 -15.17 -3.33
CA PHE A 111 -1.19 -16.52 -3.82
C PHE A 111 0.06 -17.37 -3.70
N SER A 112 -0.12 -18.68 -3.51
CA SER A 112 0.97 -19.63 -3.66
C SER A 112 1.24 -19.85 -5.14
N GLU A 113 2.50 -19.74 -5.55
CA GLU A 113 2.95 -20.07 -6.91
C GLU A 113 2.79 -21.57 -7.22
N VAL A 114 2.58 -22.39 -6.18
CA VAL A 114 2.22 -23.80 -6.30
C VAL A 114 0.70 -23.92 -6.11
N THR A 115 -0.05 -23.95 -7.21
CA THR A 115 -1.52 -23.93 -7.20
C THR A 115 -2.17 -25.12 -6.48
N SER A 116 -1.47 -26.24 -6.35
CA SER A 116 -1.92 -27.39 -5.55
C SER A 116 -1.76 -27.18 -4.03
N GLN A 117 -1.00 -26.17 -3.60
CA GLN A 117 -0.80 -25.84 -2.21
C GLN A 117 -1.88 -24.88 -1.72
N THR A 118 -2.78 -25.42 -0.91
CA THR A 118 -3.79 -24.60 -0.23
C THR A 118 -3.16 -23.83 0.93
N ILE A 119 -3.46 -22.53 1.01
CA ILE A 119 -3.13 -21.70 2.17
C ILE A 119 -4.07 -22.11 3.31
N ALA A 120 -3.51 -22.48 4.45
CA ALA A 120 -4.26 -22.91 5.62
C ALA A 120 -4.96 -21.71 6.27
N ALA A 121 -6.10 -21.98 6.91
CA ALA A 121 -6.77 -20.99 7.73
C ALA A 121 -5.85 -20.55 8.87
N GLY A 122 -5.77 -19.26 9.12
CA GLY A 122 -4.92 -18.70 10.18
C GLY A 122 -3.47 -18.45 9.79
N THR A 123 -3.02 -18.79 8.57
CA THR A 123 -1.70 -18.37 8.06
C THR A 123 -1.60 -16.85 8.07
N LYS A 124 -0.48 -16.32 8.56
CA LYS A 124 -0.27 -14.88 8.74
C LYS A 124 0.78 -14.35 7.78
N PHE A 125 0.53 -13.15 7.27
CA PHE A 125 1.48 -12.39 6.45
C PHE A 125 1.66 -11.01 7.06
N ASN A 126 2.90 -10.55 7.16
CA ASN A 126 3.17 -9.15 7.44
C ASN A 126 3.03 -8.41 6.12
N VAL A 127 2.21 -7.36 6.10
CA VAL A 127 1.97 -6.54 4.90
C VAL A 127 2.44 -5.13 5.21
N VAL A 128 3.23 -4.56 4.31
CA VAL A 128 3.64 -3.16 4.32
C VAL A 128 3.09 -2.50 3.07
N VAL A 129 2.49 -1.33 3.24
CA VAL A 129 1.91 -0.53 2.17
C VAL A 129 2.61 0.82 2.18
N TYR A 130 3.09 1.25 1.01
CA TYR A 130 3.70 2.56 0.81
C TYR A 130 2.74 3.43 0.00
N LYS A 131 2.50 4.65 0.51
CA LYS A 131 1.70 5.70 -0.12
C LYS A 131 2.35 7.07 0.06
#